data_AF-A0A533VH83-F1
#
_entry.id   AF-A0A533VH83-F1
#
_cell.length_a   1.000
_cell.length_b   1.000
_cell.length_c   1.000
_cell.angle_alpha   90.00
_cell.angle_beta   90.00
_cell.angle_gamma   90.00
#
_symmetry.space_group_name_H-M   'P 1'
#
loop_
_entity.id
_entity.type
_entity.pdbx_description
1 polymer ?
#
loop_
_entity_poly.entity_id
_entity_poly.type
_entity_poly.pdbx_seq_one_letter_code
_entity_poly.pdbx_strand_id
1 'polypeptide(L)' 'GVTIEGNFTASDFEGSMKGKALSDLQSAMSTNGTYVNIHTSDHPDGEIRGQIKVKGNATQ' A
#
# COMPACT_ATOMS: atom_id res chain seq x y z
N GLY A 1 -2.33 -10.74 13.89
CA GLY A 1 -2.18 -9.86 12.71
C GLY A 1 -3.02 -8.64 12.94
N VAL A 2 -2.57 -7.47 12.48
CA VAL A 2 -3.35 -6.22 12.54
C VAL A 2 -4.10 -6.09 11.20
N THR A 3 -5.39 -5.82 11.25
CA THR A 3 -6.21 -5.52 10.06
C THR A 3 -6.59 -4.04 10.12
N ILE A 4 -6.37 -3.32 9.02
CA ILE A 4 -6.76 -1.92 8.87
C ILE A 4 -7.79 -1.88 7.75
N GLU A 5 -8.96 -1.32 8.04
CA GLU A 5 -10.08 -1.24 7.10
C GLU A 5 -10.47 0.21 6.88
N GLY A 6 -10.89 0.54 5.65
CA GLY A 6 -11.29 1.88 5.24
C GLY A 6 -11.88 1.89 3.84
N ASN A 7 -12.59 2.95 3.49
CA ASN A 7 -13.13 3.15 2.14
C ASN A 7 -12.16 4.02 1.34
N PHE A 8 -11.35 3.39 0.49
CA PHE A 8 -10.39 4.07 -0.38
C PHE A 8 -10.95 4.19 -1.80
N THR A 9 -10.87 5.38 -2.35
CA THR A 9 -11.33 5.75 -3.68
C THR A 9 -10.18 6.30 -4.52
N ALA A 10 -10.38 6.41 -5.83
CA ALA A 10 -9.38 6.95 -6.74
C ALA A 10 -8.92 8.38 -6.38
N SER A 11 -9.78 9.16 -5.72
CA SER A 11 -9.46 10.53 -5.26
C SER A 11 -8.54 10.57 -4.04
N ASP A 12 -8.46 9.49 -3.28
CA ASP A 12 -7.57 9.40 -2.12
C ASP A 12 -6.12 9.16 -2.53
N PHE A 13 -5.88 8.78 -3.78
CA PHE A 13 -4.54 8.63 -4.31
C PHE A 13 -3.95 9.97 -4.75
N GLU A 14 -2.66 10.13 -4.48
CA GLU A 14 -1.89 11.31 -4.83
C GLU A 14 -0.75 10.99 -5.80
N GLY A 15 -0.06 12.03 -6.27
CA GLY A 15 1.09 11.90 -7.17
C GLY A 15 0.74 11.21 -8.49
N SER A 16 1.60 10.29 -8.93
CA SER A 16 1.42 9.52 -10.17
C SER A 16 0.26 8.53 -10.13
N MET A 17 -0.31 8.28 -8.95
CA MET A 17 -1.47 7.40 -8.74
C MET A 17 -2.80 8.16 -8.66
N LYS A 18 -2.79 9.50 -8.70
CA LYS A 18 -3.99 10.31 -8.57
C LYS A 18 -5.03 9.98 -9.64
N GLY A 19 -6.26 9.68 -9.21
CA GLY A 19 -7.37 9.35 -10.10
C GLY A 19 -7.30 7.94 -10.71
N LYS A 20 -6.31 7.12 -10.36
CA LYS A 20 -6.20 5.73 -10.81
C LYS A 20 -7.10 4.79 -10.02
N ALA A 21 -7.38 3.61 -10.60
CA ALA A 21 -8.19 2.61 -9.94
C ALA A 21 -7.40 1.87 -8.85
N LEU A 22 -8.11 1.28 -7.88
CA LEU A 22 -7.49 0.43 -6.85
C LEU A 22 -6.72 -0.76 -7.46
N SER A 23 -7.15 -1.25 -8.63
CA SER A 23 -6.44 -2.29 -9.37
C SER A 23 -5.05 -1.85 -9.84
N ASP A 24 -4.86 -0.57 -10.16
CA ASP A 24 -3.53 -0.03 -10.50
C ASP A 24 -2.61 -0.06 -9.28
N LEU A 25 -3.15 0.23 -8.10
CA LEU A 25 -2.40 0.14 -6.83
C LEU A 25 -2.01 -1.31 -6.55
N GLN A 26 -2.94 -2.25 -6.68
CA GLN A 26 -2.67 -3.68 -6.51
C GLN A 26 -1.56 -4.16 -7.47
N SER A 27 -1.57 -3.70 -8.72
CA SER A 27 -0.54 -4.01 -9.70
C SER A 27 0.83 -3.44 -9.27
N ALA A 28 0.88 -2.19 -8.81
CA ALA A 28 2.10 -1.59 -8.30
C ALA A 28 2.66 -2.36 -7.09
N MET A 29 1.81 -2.76 -6.15
CA MET A 29 2.18 -3.59 -4.99
C MET A 29 2.70 -4.98 -5.37
N SER A 30 2.29 -5.49 -6.54
CA SER A 30 2.75 -6.76 -7.10
C SER A 30 4.13 -6.65 -7.77
N THR A 31 4.74 -5.47 -7.75
CA THR A 31 6.14 -5.28 -8.10
C THR A 31 6.90 -4.99 -6.81
N ASN A 32 7.95 -5.76 -6.50
CA ASN A 32 8.75 -5.72 -5.25
C ASN A 32 9.42 -4.37 -4.91
N GLY A 33 8.97 -3.25 -5.47
CA GLY A 33 9.42 -1.88 -5.20
C GLY A 33 8.47 -1.05 -4.34
N THR A 34 7.31 -1.58 -3.93
CA THR A 34 6.35 -0.76 -3.17
C THR A 34 6.72 -0.69 -1.69
N TYR A 35 6.91 0.53 -1.20
CA TYR A 35 7.12 0.86 0.21
C TYR A 35 5.85 1.43 0.83
N VAL A 36 5.55 1.02 2.06
CA VAL A 36 4.40 1.49 2.83
C VAL A 36 4.88 2.17 4.10
N ASN A 37 4.29 3.33 4.38
CA ASN A 37 4.41 4.04 5.65
C ASN A 37 3.01 4.43 6.11
N ILE A 38 2.66 4.09 7.34
CA ILE A 38 1.36 4.38 7.97
C ILE A 38 1.62 5.29 9.16
N HIS A 39 0.94 6.42 9.19
CA HIS A 39 1.06 7.44 10.23
C HIS A 39 -0.20 7.46 11.10
N THR A 40 -0.02 7.70 12.39
CA THR A 40 -1.12 7.98 13.33
C THR A 40 -0.86 9.32 14.01
N SER A 41 -1.87 9.87 14.69
CA SER A 41 -1.69 11.12 15.46
C SER A 41 -0.64 10.99 16.56
N ASP A 42 -0.56 9.82 17.20
CA ASP A 42 0.39 9.55 18.28
C ASP A 42 1.81 9.28 17.75
N HIS A 43 1.92 8.79 16.52
CA HIS A 43 3.19 8.46 15.87
C HIS A 43 3.28 9.07 14.45
N PRO A 44 3.54 10.39 14.36
CA PRO A 44 3.54 11.12 13.10
C PRO A 44 4.73 10.80 12.20
N ASP A 45 5.83 10.22 12.72
CA ASP A 45 6.98 9.80 11.91
C ASP A 45 6.77 8.42 11.24
N GLY A 46 5.66 7.75 11.56
CA GLY A 46 5.25 6.47 10.99
C GLY A 46 5.17 5.38 12.07
N GLU A 47 3.94 4.92 12.32
CA GLU A 47 3.62 3.81 13.21
C GLU A 47 4.00 2.46 12.58
N ILE A 48 3.75 2.27 11.28
CA ILE A 48 4.06 1.03 10.55
C ILE A 48 4.80 1.34 9.26
N ARG A 49 5.94 0.67 9.04
CA ARG A 49 6.84 0.92 7.91
C ARG A 49 7.37 -0.39 7.32
N GLY A 50 7.43 -0.51 6.00
CA GLY A 50 7.98 -1.71 5.37
C GLY A 50 7.86 -1.75 3.85
N GLN A 51 8.52 -2.74 3.25
CA GLN A 51 8.39 -3.04 1.82
C GLN A 51 7.41 -4.19 1.62
N ILE A 52 6.51 -4.03 0.64
CA ILE A 52 5.66 -5.12 0.18
C ILE A 52 6.52 -6.08 -0.62
N LYS A 53 6.60 -7.31 -0.14
CA LYS A 53 7.21 -8.42 -0.87
C LYS A 53 6.11 -9.24 -1.51
N VAL A 54 6.19 -9.38 -2.81
CA VAL A 54 5.46 -10.41 -3.54
C VAL A 54 5.97 -11.74 -3.00
N LYS A 55 5.08 -12.49 -2.35
CA LYS A 55 5.36 -13.89 -2.08
C LYS A 55 5.44 -14.54 -3.46
N GLY A 56 6.66 -14.82 -3.94
CA GLY A 56 6.85 -15.46 -5.24
C GLY A 56 5.93 -16.67 -5.32
N ASN A 57 5.32 -16.92 -6.47
CA ASN A 57 4.64 -18.19 -6.70
C ASN A 57 5.65 -19.27 -6.33
N ALA A 58 5.41 -20.00 -5.24
CA ALA A 58 6.04 -21.29 -5.09
C ALA A 58 5.56 -22.06 -6.33
N THR A 59 6.47 -22.25 -7.28
CA THR A 59 6.31 -23.31 -8.28
C THR A 59 6.00 -24.56 -7.47
N GLN A 60 4.73 -24.98 -7.51
CA GLN A 60 4.33 -26.30 -7.04
C GLN A 60 4.91 -27.34 -7.99
#